data_AF-A0A397HGS9-F1
#
_entry.id   AF-A0A397HGS9-F1
#
_cell.length_a   1.000
_cell.length_b   1.000
_cell.length_c   1.000
_cell.angle_alpha   90.00
_cell.angle_beta   90.00
_cell.angle_gamma   90.00
#
_symmetry.space_group_name_H-M   'P 1'
#
loop_
_entity.id
_entity.type
_entity.pdbx_description
1 polymer ?
#
loop_
_entity_poly.entity_id
_entity_poly.type
_entity_poly.pdbx_seq_one_letter_code
_entity_poly.pdbx_strand_id
1 'polypeptide(L)'
;MPDYIYFRSLWWEEENIHPDTKWEEAILSYVLVEGVTIEEFELHTDMFNVHGLWEWTNNKFLIYELSELPHESCIYTIELDFSYVRDEILFAHA
;
A
#
# COMPACT_ATOMS: atom_id res chain seq x y z
N MET A 1 -23.81 4.74 -5.79
CA MET A 1 -23.15 4.24 -4.57
C MET A 1 -23.10 5.40 -3.59
N PRO A 2 -23.32 5.19 -2.28
CA PRO A 2 -22.94 6.20 -1.29
C PRO A 2 -21.47 6.57 -1.55
N ASP A 3 -21.13 7.84 -1.38
CA ASP A 3 -19.81 8.36 -1.76
C ASP A 3 -18.75 7.99 -0.72
N TYR A 4 -18.53 6.68 -0.55
CA TYR A 4 -17.54 6.15 0.39
C TYR A 4 -16.13 6.56 0.00
N ILE A 5 -15.86 6.77 -1.30
CA ILE A 5 -14.58 7.28 -1.78
C ILE A 5 -14.38 8.70 -1.26
N TYR A 6 -15.39 9.57 -1.36
CA TYR A 6 -15.32 10.91 -0.76
C TYR A 6 -15.04 10.87 0.75
N PHE A 7 -15.77 10.05 1.53
CA PHE A 7 -15.50 9.95 2.97
C PHE A 7 -14.10 9.43 3.29
N ARG A 8 -13.54 8.57 2.43
CA ARG A 8 -12.18 8.05 2.56
C ARG A 8 -11.14 9.07 2.13
N SER A 9 -11.42 9.89 1.11
CA SER A 9 -10.53 10.98 0.70
C SER A 9 -10.46 12.09 1.74
N LEU A 10 -11.52 12.30 2.54
CA LEU A 10 -11.45 13.24 3.68
C LEU A 10 -10.36 12.89 4.69
N TRP A 11 -9.99 11.61 4.84
CA TRP A 11 -8.83 11.26 5.67
C TRP A 11 -7.53 11.87 5.15
N TRP A 12 -7.37 11.97 3.83
CA TRP A 12 -6.20 12.60 3.23
C TRP A 12 -6.14 14.10 3.53
N GLU A 13 -7.28 14.77 3.60
CA GLU A 13 -7.36 16.23 3.81
C GLU A 13 -7.38 16.61 5.29
N GLU A 14 -8.06 15.83 6.13
CA GLU A 14 -8.36 16.17 7.52
C GLU A 14 -7.57 15.32 8.53
N GLU A 15 -6.78 14.36 8.05
CA GLU A 15 -6.07 13.36 8.86
C GLU A 15 -6.99 12.58 9.84
N ASN A 16 -8.31 12.58 9.58
CA ASN A 16 -9.32 11.96 10.43
C ASN A 16 -10.13 10.92 9.66
N ILE A 17 -10.31 9.75 10.26
CA ILE A 17 -11.13 8.68 9.68
C ILE A 17 -12.61 9.00 9.92
N HIS A 18 -13.35 9.29 8.86
CA HIS A 18 -14.78 9.51 8.94
C HIS A 18 -15.51 8.18 9.30
N PRO A 19 -16.50 8.18 10.20
CA PRO A 19 -17.18 6.95 10.66
C PRO A 19 -17.89 6.19 9.54
N ASP A 20 -18.33 6.88 8.50
CA ASP A 20 -19.03 6.29 7.35
C ASP A 20 -18.10 5.76 6.24
N THR A 21 -16.79 5.77 6.45
CA THR A 21 -15.80 5.30 5.45
C THR A 21 -15.97 3.83 5.06
N LYS A 22 -16.42 2.99 6.00
CA LYS A 22 -16.61 1.53 5.80
C LYS A 22 -15.43 0.90 5.04
N TRP A 23 -14.20 1.09 5.55
CA TRP A 23 -12.98 0.60 4.90
C TRP A 23 -13.03 -0.91 4.61
N GLU A 24 -13.58 -1.69 5.53
CA GLU A 24 -13.75 -3.15 5.40
C GLU A 24 -14.72 -3.58 4.28
N GLU A 25 -15.58 -2.68 3.79
CA GLU A 25 -16.51 -2.95 2.68
C GLU A 25 -15.96 -2.40 1.33
N ALA A 26 -14.70 -1.96 1.29
CA ALA A 26 -14.10 -1.42 0.08
C ALA A 26 -13.95 -2.48 -1.02
N ILE A 27 -14.36 -2.11 -2.24
CA ILE A 27 -14.02 -2.87 -3.44
C ILE A 27 -12.65 -2.38 -3.91
N LEU A 28 -11.64 -3.25 -3.85
CA LEU A 28 -10.27 -2.98 -4.27
C LEU A 28 -10.05 -3.41 -5.73
N SER A 29 -9.17 -2.76 -6.52
CA SER A 29 -8.41 -1.53 -6.21
C SER A 29 -9.17 -0.25 -6.58
N TYR A 30 -8.83 0.86 -5.93
CA TYR A 30 -9.39 2.19 -6.24
C TYR A 30 -8.38 3.32 -6.01
N VAL A 31 -8.61 4.44 -6.70
CA VAL A 31 -7.85 5.69 -6.49
C VAL A 31 -8.47 6.42 -5.31
N LEU A 32 -7.66 6.74 -4.31
CA LEU A 32 -8.07 7.49 -3.12
C LEU A 32 -8.02 9.00 -3.39
N VAL A 33 -6.89 9.49 -3.90
CA VAL A 33 -6.66 10.91 -4.21
C VAL A 33 -5.80 11.04 -5.48
N GLU A 34 -6.05 12.09 -6.26
CA GLU A 34 -5.28 12.47 -7.44
C GLU A 34 -4.52 13.77 -7.22
N GLY A 35 -3.46 14.01 -8.01
CA GLY A 35 -2.66 15.22 -7.92
C GLY A 35 -1.69 15.24 -6.73
N VAL A 36 -1.45 14.07 -6.13
CA VAL A 36 -0.59 13.89 -4.96
C VAL A 36 0.86 13.79 -5.41
N THR A 37 1.72 14.61 -4.83
CA THR A 37 3.18 14.50 -5.01
C THR A 37 3.74 13.29 -4.26
N ILE A 38 4.92 12.81 -4.65
CA ILE A 38 5.54 11.68 -3.93
C ILE A 38 5.89 12.07 -2.48
N GLU A 39 6.26 13.33 -2.24
CA GLU A 39 6.59 13.83 -0.91
C GLU A 39 5.36 13.87 0.01
N GLU A 40 4.20 14.30 -0.50
CA GLU A 40 2.93 14.27 0.25
C GLU A 40 2.48 12.84 0.52
N PHE A 41 2.66 11.94 -0.46
CA PHE A 41 2.44 10.50 -0.30
C PHE A 41 3.25 9.94 0.88
N GLU A 42 4.58 10.07 0.84
CA GLU A 42 5.47 9.55 1.88
C GLU A 42 5.10 10.09 3.27
N LEU A 43 4.86 11.40 3.39
CA LEU A 43 4.52 12.05 4.65
C LEU A 43 3.24 11.49 5.28
N HIS A 44 2.16 11.36 4.48
CA HIS A 44 0.87 10.87 4.99
C HIS A 44 0.88 9.37 5.27
N THR A 45 1.63 8.59 4.48
CA THR A 45 1.69 7.14 4.66
C THR A 45 2.48 6.73 5.91
N ASP A 46 3.51 7.47 6.29
CA ASP A 46 4.28 7.19 7.51
C ASP A 46 3.47 7.44 8.79
N MET A 47 2.42 8.27 8.72
CA MET A 47 1.64 8.70 9.87
C MET A 47 0.49 7.75 10.26
N PHE A 48 0.07 6.86 9.37
CA PHE A 48 -1.12 6.02 9.59
C PHE A 48 -0.88 4.55 9.27
N ASN A 49 -1.69 3.67 9.87
CA ASN A 49 -1.67 2.22 9.64
C ASN A 49 -3.05 1.78 9.12
N VAL A 50 -3.44 2.28 7.95
CA VAL A 50 -4.70 1.90 7.27
C VAL A 50 -4.57 0.48 6.69
N HIS A 51 -5.63 -0.31 6.75
CA HIS A 51 -5.66 -1.67 6.20
C HIS A 51 -5.45 -1.66 4.67
N GLY A 52 -4.64 -2.59 4.14
CA GLY A 52 -4.38 -2.76 2.71
C GLY A 52 -2.98 -2.33 2.25
N LEU A 53 -2.69 -2.50 0.96
CA LEU A 53 -1.46 -2.03 0.34
C LEU A 53 -1.69 -0.76 -0.46
N TRP A 54 -0.65 0.05 -0.50
CA TRP A 54 -0.70 1.41 -1.02
C TRP A 54 0.33 1.55 -2.13
N GLU A 55 -0.06 2.23 -3.21
CA GLU A 55 0.84 2.54 -4.30
C GLU A 55 0.66 3.99 -4.70
N TRP A 56 1.77 4.69 -4.86
CA TRP A 56 1.81 5.95 -5.55
C TRP A 56 2.26 5.73 -6.99
N THR A 57 1.46 6.14 -7.96
CA THR A 57 1.82 6.07 -9.38
C THR A 57 1.15 7.19 -10.16
N ASN A 58 1.90 7.83 -11.07
CA ASN A 58 1.39 8.91 -11.93
C ASN A 58 0.66 10.03 -11.17
N ASN A 59 1.21 10.49 -10.04
CA ASN A 59 0.60 11.48 -9.14
C ASN A 59 -0.76 11.06 -8.56
N LYS A 60 -0.99 9.76 -8.37
CA LYS A 60 -2.20 9.21 -7.76
C LYS A 60 -1.83 8.29 -6.62
N PHE A 61 -2.65 8.33 -5.57
CA PHE A 61 -2.60 7.37 -4.49
C PHE A 61 -3.68 6.29 -4.69
N LEU A 62 -3.25 5.04 -4.81
CA LEU A 62 -4.09 3.86 -4.96
C LEU A 62 -4.08 3.00 -3.69
N ILE A 63 -5.26 2.46 -3.36
CA ILE A 63 -5.42 1.39 -2.39
C ILE A 63 -5.72 0.10 -3.15
N TYR A 64 -4.98 -0.96 -2.85
CA TYR A 64 -5.14 -2.26 -3.47
C TYR A 64 -4.94 -3.40 -2.46
N GLU A 65 -5.35 -4.59 -2.88
CA GLU A 65 -5.14 -5.84 -2.16
C GLU A 65 -4.07 -6.66 -2.88
N LEU A 66 -3.15 -7.28 -2.14
CA LEU A 66 -2.28 -8.29 -2.72
C LEU A 66 -3.10 -9.58 -2.92
N SER A 67 -2.92 -10.27 -4.04
CA SER A 67 -3.54 -11.59 -4.21
C SER A 67 -2.87 -12.60 -3.27
N GLU A 68 -3.56 -12.99 -2.19
CA GLU A 68 -2.94 -13.70 -1.07
C GLU A 68 -2.16 -14.96 -1.47
N LEU A 69 -2.77 -15.98 -2.09
CA LEU A 69 -2.12 -17.30 -2.15
C LEU A 69 -0.97 -17.45 -3.18
N PRO A 70 -1.15 -17.10 -4.47
CA PRO A 70 -0.08 -17.31 -5.46
C PRO A 70 1.03 -16.27 -5.29
N HIS A 71 0.66 -15.03 -4.96
CA HIS A 71 1.61 -13.92 -4.90
C HIS A 71 2.51 -14.03 -3.66
N GLU A 72 1.95 -14.41 -2.51
CA GLU A 72 2.75 -14.63 -1.29
C GLU A 72 3.74 -15.78 -1.48
N SER A 73 3.32 -16.90 -2.08
CA SER A 73 4.24 -18.01 -2.40
C SER A 73 5.36 -17.58 -3.36
N CYS A 74 5.04 -16.78 -4.38
CA CYS A 74 6.04 -16.25 -5.30
C CYS A 74 7.02 -15.29 -4.61
N ILE A 75 6.51 -14.33 -3.82
CA ILE A 75 7.36 -13.41 -3.04
C ILE A 75 8.28 -14.21 -2.12
N TYR A 76 7.74 -15.15 -1.35
CA TYR A 76 8.50 -15.96 -0.42
C TYR A 76 9.65 -16.71 -1.11
N THR A 77 9.37 -17.29 -2.27
CA THR A 77 10.39 -18.01 -3.05
C THR A 77 11.49 -17.06 -3.53
N ILE A 78 11.11 -15.88 -4.04
CA ILE A 78 12.06 -14.86 -4.50
C ILE A 78 12.93 -14.36 -3.34
N GLU A 79 12.33 -14.09 -2.18
CA GLU A 79 13.05 -13.67 -0.98
C GLU A 79 14.05 -14.73 -0.49
N LEU A 80 13.65 -16.00 -0.53
CA LEU A 80 14.53 -17.11 -0.17
C LEU A 80 15.75 -17.18 -1.09
N ASP A 81 15.54 -17.09 -2.41
CA ASP A 81 16.63 -17.12 -3.40
C ASP A 81 17.59 -15.94 -3.21
N PHE A 82 17.07 -14.73 -2.98
CA PHE A 82 17.91 -13.56 -2.69
C PHE A 82 18.72 -13.72 -1.40
N SER A 83 18.12 -14.28 -0.35
CA SER A 83 18.81 -14.52 0.93
C SER A 83 19.98 -15.49 0.76
N TYR A 84 19.78 -16.56 -0.02
CA TYR A 84 20.79 -17.56 -0.29
C TYR A 84 21.98 -16.97 -1.06
N VAL A 85 21.71 -16.22 -2.13
CA VAL A 85 22.76 -15.55 -2.93
C VAL A 85 23.52 -14.52 -2.09
N ARG A 86 22.82 -13.74 -1.26
CA ARG A 86 23.46 -12.76 -0.37
C ARG A 86 24.42 -13.45 0.60
N ASP A 87 23.98 -14.56 1.19
CA ASP A 87 24.77 -15.29 2.17
C ASP A 87 25.99 -15.96 1.51
N GLU A 88 25.85 -16.57 0.32
CA GLU A 88 26.99 -17.09 -0.46
C GLU A 88 28.05 -16.03 -0.76
N ILE A 89 27.62 -14.82 -1.16
CA ILE A 89 28.55 -13.71 -1.43
C ILE A 89 29.27 -13.29 -0.14
N LEU A 90 28.58 -13.19 0.99
CA LEU A 90 29.17 -12.81 2.28
C LEU A 90 30.18 -13.85 2.78
N PHE A 91 29.87 -15.15 2.64
CA PHE A 91 30.78 -16.23 3.05
C PHE A 91 31.98 -16.43 2.11
N ALA A 92 31.86 -16.06 0.83
CA ALA A 92 32.96 -16.14 -0.13
C ALA A 92 34.02 -15.02 0.05
N HIS A 93 33.70 -13.95 0.78
CA HIS A 93 34.55 -12.79 1.00
C HIS A 93 34.98 -12.58 2.47
N ALA A 94 34.75 -13.58 3.35
CA ALA A 94 35.19 -13.62 4.74
C ALA A 94 36.46 -14.47 4.91
#